data_AF-A0A328AG85-F1
#
_entry.id   AF-A0A328AG85-F1
#
_cell.length_a   1.000
_cell.length_b   1.000
_cell.length_c   1.000
_cell.angle_alpha   90.00
_cell.angle_beta   90.00
_cell.angle_gamma   90.00
#
_symmetry.space_group_name_H-M   'P 1'
#
loop_
_entity.id
_entity.type
_entity.pdbx_description
1 polymer ?
#
loop_
_entity_poly.entity_id
_entity_poly.type
_entity_poly.pdbx_seq_one_letter_code
_entity_poly.pdbx_strand_id
1 'polypeptide(L)'
;METDAEMMERHGRLLARFAEQAAELADDLHAAALAAEAPEEKRAHHLAFHRMGRALRQTIALEARLRHDARRQAQAAAEAGRKAAIEDENRRIGRRRAYLQAAVTRLVWDEHEQDEDRREALTEHLDAFLAEDVLEDGFAEAPVETQLRRLCDELGLAFPGWSPNPSPSNPPLGGRWSEGPEGVEARSPLPTAPQPPQSFRDSSPSGGALDEPDRDVWNSA
;
A
#
# COMPACT_ATOMS: atom_id res chain seq x y z
N MET A 1 21.61 13.51 3.71
CA MET A 1 20.56 13.53 4.74
C MET A 1 20.38 12.09 5.18
N GLU A 2 20.47 11.83 6.49
CA GLU A 2 20.19 10.51 7.05
C GLU A 2 18.72 10.16 6.79
N THR A 3 18.45 8.95 6.34
CA THR A 3 17.08 8.46 6.08
C THR A 3 16.41 8.05 7.40
N ASP A 4 15.07 8.03 7.43
CA ASP A 4 14.32 7.60 8.61
C ASP A 4 14.67 6.16 9.03
N ALA A 5 14.95 5.29 8.07
CA ALA A 5 15.38 3.91 8.31
C ALA A 5 16.75 3.85 9.02
N GLU A 6 17.72 4.65 8.57
CA GLU A 6 19.05 4.74 9.18
C GLU A 6 18.97 5.30 10.61
N MET A 7 18.13 6.31 10.84
CA MET A 7 17.88 6.84 12.18
C MET A 7 17.25 5.80 13.11
N MET A 8 16.23 5.05 12.63
CA MET A 8 15.58 3.99 13.41
C MET A 8 16.56 2.86 13.76
N GLU A 9 17.41 2.45 12.82
CA GLU A 9 18.43 1.43 13.07
C GLU A 9 19.45 1.89 14.11
N ARG A 10 19.91 3.15 14.01
CA ARG A 10 20.81 3.75 15.01
C ARG A 10 20.16 3.79 16.39
N HIS A 11 18.91 4.24 16.49
CA HIS A 11 18.19 4.25 17.77
C HIS A 11 17.98 2.85 18.34
N GLY A 12 17.68 1.85 17.49
CA GLY A 12 17.58 0.45 17.89
C GLY A 12 18.88 -0.06 18.52
N ARG A 13 20.04 0.21 17.89
CA ARG A 13 21.36 -0.14 18.47
C ARG A 13 21.62 0.53 19.81
N LEU A 14 21.24 1.80 19.97
CA LEU A 14 21.39 2.52 21.24
C LEU A 14 20.49 1.94 22.33
N LEU A 15 19.24 1.58 22.02
CA LEU A 15 18.32 0.96 22.97
C LEU A 15 18.80 -0.43 23.40
N ALA A 16 19.30 -1.24 22.47
CA ALA A 16 19.87 -2.56 22.77
C ALA A 16 21.06 -2.43 23.72
N ARG A 17 22.01 -1.53 23.41
CA ARG A 17 23.16 -1.25 24.27
C ARG A 17 22.74 -0.75 25.66
N PHE A 18 21.75 0.14 25.73
CA PHE A 18 21.23 0.61 27.02
C PHE A 18 20.59 -0.53 27.82
N ALA A 19 19.83 -1.42 27.16
CA ALA A 19 19.22 -2.56 27.83
C ALA A 19 20.27 -3.51 28.43
N GLU A 20 21.37 -3.76 27.71
CA GLU A 20 22.51 -4.55 28.21
C GLU A 20 23.15 -3.88 29.43
N GLN A 21 23.49 -2.59 29.35
CA GLN A 21 24.08 -1.84 30.47
C GLN A 21 23.15 -1.74 31.68
N ALA A 22 21.84 -1.59 31.44
CA ALA A 22 20.83 -1.55 32.49
C ALA A 22 20.65 -2.91 33.17
N ALA A 23 20.81 -4.01 32.44
CA ALA A 23 20.78 -5.36 32.99
C ALA A 23 22.01 -5.62 33.88
N GLU A 24 23.21 -5.29 33.39
CA GLU A 24 24.46 -5.40 34.16
C GLU A 24 24.40 -4.59 35.46
N LEU A 25 23.96 -3.33 35.38
CA LEU A 25 23.78 -2.50 36.57
C LEU A 25 22.69 -3.02 37.52
N ALA A 26 21.64 -3.64 36.99
CA ALA A 26 20.61 -4.27 37.83
C ALA A 26 21.18 -5.48 38.59
N ASP A 27 22.02 -6.29 37.95
CA ASP A 27 22.71 -7.42 38.60
C ASP A 27 23.65 -6.93 39.71
N ASP A 28 24.44 -5.87 39.44
CA ASP A 28 25.31 -5.24 40.44
C ASP A 28 24.52 -4.69 41.64
N LEU A 29 23.41 -3.98 41.38
CA LEU A 29 22.55 -3.45 42.43
C LEU A 29 21.90 -4.56 43.26
N HIS A 30 21.56 -5.68 42.63
CA HIS A 30 21.03 -6.85 43.31
C HIS A 30 22.09 -7.48 44.23
N ALA A 31 23.30 -7.68 43.71
CA ALA A 31 24.43 -8.19 44.49
C ALA A 31 24.77 -7.27 45.69
N ALA A 32 24.82 -5.96 45.47
CA ALA A 32 25.03 -4.98 46.53
C ALA A 32 23.92 -5.00 47.59
N ALA A 33 22.65 -5.14 47.19
CA ALA A 33 21.54 -5.28 48.14
C ALA A 33 21.63 -6.55 49.00
N LEU A 34 22.17 -7.64 48.45
CA LEU A 34 22.39 -8.88 49.19
C LEU A 34 23.57 -8.78 50.16
N ALA A 35 24.62 -8.04 49.80
CA ALA A 35 25.81 -7.86 50.61
C ALA A 35 25.65 -6.80 51.73
N ALA A 36 24.71 -5.86 51.59
CA ALA A 36 24.51 -4.79 52.57
C ALA A 36 24.02 -5.30 53.94
N GLU A 37 24.77 -4.98 54.99
CA GLU A 37 24.43 -5.34 56.38
C GLU A 37 23.47 -4.32 57.00
N ALA A 38 23.63 -3.04 56.66
CA ALA A 38 22.77 -1.97 57.18
C ALA A 38 21.39 -1.98 56.50
N PRO A 39 20.28 -1.95 57.26
CA PRO A 39 18.93 -1.98 56.69
C PRO A 39 18.64 -0.83 55.70
N GLU A 40 19.18 0.36 55.95
CA GLU A 40 18.95 1.53 55.09
C GLU A 40 19.69 1.43 53.75
N GLU A 41 20.92 0.91 53.74
CA GLU A 41 21.69 0.66 52.51
C GLU A 41 21.00 -0.39 51.64
N LYS A 42 20.56 -1.49 52.27
CA LYS A 42 19.78 -2.54 51.59
C LYS A 42 18.52 -1.99 50.95
N ARG A 43 17.78 -1.13 51.66
CA ARG A 43 16.59 -0.46 51.13
C ARG A 43 16.92 0.44 49.94
N ALA A 44 18.01 1.20 50.02
CA ALA A 44 18.45 2.08 48.93
C ALA A 44 18.78 1.27 47.66
N HIS A 45 19.52 0.17 47.78
CA HIS A 45 19.86 -0.70 46.65
C HIS A 45 18.61 -1.36 46.04
N HIS A 46 17.67 -1.86 46.85
CA HIS A 46 16.41 -2.41 46.32
C HIS A 46 15.58 -1.38 45.55
N LEU A 47 15.49 -0.13 46.03
CA LEU A 47 14.78 0.93 45.32
C LEU A 47 15.46 1.27 43.99
N ALA A 48 16.79 1.36 43.97
CA ALA A 48 17.55 1.58 42.75
C ALA A 48 17.33 0.44 41.74
N PHE A 49 17.39 -0.82 42.21
CA PHE A 49 17.12 -2.00 41.39
C PHE A 49 15.72 -1.97 40.77
N HIS A 50 14.67 -1.67 41.56
CA HIS A 50 13.31 -1.58 41.02
C HIS A 50 13.14 -0.48 39.97
N ARG A 51 13.80 0.68 40.15
CA ARG A 51 13.80 1.75 39.15
C ARG A 51 14.50 1.30 37.87
N MET A 52 15.64 0.63 37.98
CA MET A 52 16.37 0.09 36.83
C MET A 52 15.53 -0.97 36.09
N GLY A 53 14.91 -1.90 36.82
CA GLY A 53 14.03 -2.91 36.25
C GLY A 53 12.78 -2.34 35.58
N ARG A 54 12.28 -1.17 36.01
CA ARG A 54 11.22 -0.45 35.30
C ARG A 54 11.74 0.16 33.99
N ALA A 55 12.88 0.85 34.05
CA ALA A 55 13.50 1.45 32.86
C ALA A 55 13.81 0.38 31.79
N LEU A 56 14.38 -0.77 32.19
CA LEU A 56 14.66 -1.89 31.30
C LEU A 56 13.39 -2.42 30.61
N ARG A 57 12.31 -2.66 31.36
CA ARG A 57 11.02 -3.10 30.80
C ARG A 57 10.45 -2.08 29.81
N GLN A 58 10.56 -0.78 30.11
CA GLN A 58 10.13 0.28 29.20
C GLN A 58 10.95 0.28 27.91
N THR A 59 12.27 0.12 28.00
CA THR A 59 13.16 0.02 26.83
C THR A 59 12.82 -1.20 25.96
N ILE A 60 12.65 -2.38 26.57
CA ILE A 60 12.28 -3.60 25.84
C ILE A 60 10.92 -3.44 25.15
N ALA A 61 9.94 -2.87 25.83
CA ALA A 61 8.62 -2.61 25.25
C ALA A 61 8.69 -1.64 24.07
N LEU A 62 9.50 -0.57 24.20
CA LEU A 62 9.71 0.40 23.12
C LEU A 62 10.40 -0.25 21.92
N GLU A 63 11.43 -1.06 22.13
CA GLU A 63 12.13 -1.77 21.07
C GLU A 63 11.19 -2.75 20.33
N ALA A 64 10.40 -3.52 21.08
CA ALA A 64 9.40 -4.43 20.50
C ALA A 64 8.38 -3.67 19.65
N ARG A 65 7.91 -2.50 20.12
CA ARG A 65 7.01 -1.63 19.36
C ARG A 65 7.65 -1.10 18.08
N LEU A 66 8.87 -0.56 18.15
CA LEU A 66 9.58 -0.04 16.97
C LEU A 66 9.79 -1.13 15.91
N ARG A 67 10.15 -2.36 16.33
CA ARG A 67 10.27 -3.51 15.42
C ARG A 67 8.93 -3.89 14.79
N HIS A 68 7.83 -3.85 15.55
CA HIS A 68 6.49 -4.10 15.03
C HIS A 68 6.08 -3.05 14.00
N ASP A 69 6.28 -1.76 14.31
CA ASP A 69 5.95 -0.64 13.42
C ASP A 69 6.76 -0.72 12.12
N ALA A 70 8.07 -1.02 12.20
CA ALA A 70 8.91 -1.21 11.02
C ALA A 70 8.43 -2.36 10.11
N ARG A 71 8.01 -3.50 10.69
CA ARG A 71 7.42 -4.61 9.93
C ARG A 71 6.11 -4.21 9.24
N ARG A 72 5.24 -3.49 9.94
CA ARG A 72 3.97 -3.00 9.36
C ARG A 72 4.22 -2.02 8.22
N GLN A 73 5.17 -1.11 8.37
CA GLN A 73 5.55 -0.18 7.30
C GLN A 73 6.10 -0.91 6.08
N ALA A 74 6.99 -1.89 6.27
CA ALA A 74 7.52 -2.69 5.18
C ALA A 74 6.42 -3.48 4.44
N GLN A 75 5.47 -4.07 5.18
CA GLN A 75 4.31 -4.75 4.59
C GLN A 75 3.43 -3.80 3.79
N ALA A 76 3.09 -2.64 4.35
CA ALA A 76 2.29 -1.62 3.66
C ALA A 76 2.97 -1.12 2.38
N ALA A 77 4.29 -0.89 2.42
CA ALA A 77 5.07 -0.50 1.25
C ALA A 77 5.09 -1.60 0.17
N ALA A 78 5.25 -2.87 0.56
CA ALA A 78 5.21 -3.99 -0.37
C ALA A 78 3.82 -4.15 -1.02
N GLU A 79 2.74 -4.01 -0.25
CA GLU A 79 1.37 -4.03 -0.77
C GLU A 79 1.09 -2.87 -1.72
N ALA A 80 1.54 -1.66 -1.38
CA ALA A 80 1.42 -0.49 -2.24
C ALA A 80 2.18 -0.69 -3.56
N GLY A 81 3.41 -1.24 -3.50
CA GLY A 81 4.19 -1.57 -4.69
C GLY A 81 3.52 -2.60 -5.59
N ARG A 82 2.92 -3.66 -5.00
CA ARG A 82 2.14 -4.66 -5.75
C ARG A 82 0.91 -4.04 -6.43
N LYS A 83 0.15 -3.21 -5.71
CA LYS A 83 -1.01 -2.51 -6.26
C LYS A 83 -0.62 -1.60 -7.42
N ALA A 84 0.43 -0.79 -7.25
CA ALA A 84 0.94 0.08 -8.30
C ALA A 84 1.37 -0.72 -9.55
N ALA A 85 2.07 -1.85 -9.38
CA ALA A 85 2.45 -2.71 -10.49
C ALA A 85 1.25 -3.29 -11.24
N ILE A 86 0.21 -3.74 -10.52
CA ILE A 86 -1.04 -4.22 -11.12
C ILE A 86 -1.75 -3.09 -11.87
N GLU A 87 -1.84 -1.89 -11.29
CA GLU A 87 -2.46 -0.73 -11.93
C GLU A 87 -1.70 -0.30 -13.19
N ASP A 88 -0.37 -0.29 -13.16
CA ASP A 88 0.46 0.04 -14.32
C ASP A 88 0.30 -1.00 -15.44
N GLU A 89 0.21 -2.28 -15.08
CA GLU A 89 -0.04 -3.35 -16.04
C GLU A 89 -1.43 -3.24 -16.67
N ASN A 90 -2.47 -3.05 -15.86
CA ASN A 90 -3.83 -2.81 -16.33
C ASN A 90 -3.89 -1.59 -17.26
N ARG A 91 -3.15 -0.52 -16.95
CA ARG A 91 -3.06 0.67 -17.81
C ARG A 91 -2.36 0.36 -19.13
N ARG A 92 -1.32 -0.47 -19.12
CA ARG A 92 -0.60 -0.91 -20.33
C ARG A 92 -1.50 -1.76 -21.23
N ILE A 93 -2.18 -2.75 -20.66
CA ILE A 93 -3.18 -3.59 -21.33
C ILE A 93 -4.30 -2.72 -21.91
N GLY A 94 -4.87 -1.81 -21.11
CA GLY A 94 -5.95 -0.92 -21.56
C GLY A 94 -5.57 -0.03 -22.74
N ARG A 95 -4.35 0.55 -22.73
CA ARG A 95 -3.83 1.31 -23.88
C ARG A 95 -3.66 0.43 -25.13
N ARG A 96 -3.14 -0.79 -24.96
CA ARG A 96 -2.99 -1.73 -26.06
C ARG A 96 -4.34 -2.10 -26.66
N ARG A 97 -5.32 -2.46 -25.82
CA ARG A 97 -6.70 -2.75 -26.24
C ARG A 97 -7.32 -1.60 -27.02
N ALA A 98 -7.27 -0.38 -26.47
CA ALA A 98 -7.82 0.79 -27.12
C ALA A 98 -7.18 1.06 -28.50
N TYR A 99 -5.88 0.82 -28.63
CA TYR A 99 -5.18 0.93 -29.90
C TYR A 99 -5.66 -0.11 -30.93
N LEU A 100 -5.72 -1.39 -30.52
CA LEU A 100 -6.18 -2.49 -31.40
C LEU A 100 -7.63 -2.26 -31.84
N GLN A 101 -8.50 -1.91 -30.89
CA GLN A 101 -9.90 -1.58 -31.16
C GLN A 101 -10.00 -0.46 -32.20
N ALA A 102 -9.33 0.68 -31.96
CA ALA A 102 -9.37 1.82 -32.88
C ALA A 102 -8.83 1.49 -34.27
N ALA A 103 -7.78 0.66 -34.37
CA ALA A 103 -7.21 0.25 -35.65
C ALA A 103 -8.17 -0.64 -36.45
N VAL A 104 -8.78 -1.64 -35.80
CA VAL A 104 -9.69 -2.59 -36.46
C VAL A 104 -11.04 -1.95 -36.77
N THR A 105 -11.60 -1.13 -35.87
CA THR A 105 -12.85 -0.40 -36.14
C THR A 105 -12.74 0.49 -37.38
N ARG A 106 -11.57 1.11 -37.62
CA ARG A 106 -11.33 1.87 -38.85
C ARG A 106 -11.34 0.97 -40.08
N LEU A 107 -10.69 -0.19 -40.02
CA LEU A 107 -10.67 -1.16 -41.11
C LEU A 107 -12.10 -1.66 -41.44
N VAL A 108 -12.90 -1.96 -40.42
CA VAL A 108 -14.31 -2.33 -40.56
C VAL A 108 -15.10 -1.21 -41.23
N TRP A 109 -14.87 0.04 -40.85
CA TRP A 109 -15.53 1.19 -41.45
C TRP A 109 -15.16 1.37 -42.93
N ASP A 110 -13.86 1.22 -43.26
CA ASP A 110 -13.34 1.38 -44.62
C ASP A 110 -13.80 0.24 -45.57
N GLU A 111 -13.86 -1.00 -45.08
CA GLU A 111 -14.26 -2.17 -45.89
C GLU A 111 -15.78 -2.30 -46.06
N HIS A 112 -16.57 -1.90 -45.07
CA HIS A 112 -18.01 -2.11 -45.02
C HIS A 112 -18.82 -0.80 -44.93
N GLU A 113 -18.33 0.28 -45.56
CA GLU A 113 -18.94 1.62 -45.48
C GLU A 113 -20.46 1.62 -45.77
N GLN A 114 -20.93 0.75 -46.67
CA GLN A 114 -22.34 0.69 -47.11
C GLN A 114 -23.20 -0.36 -46.39
N ASP A 115 -22.62 -1.16 -45.47
CA ASP A 115 -23.30 -2.26 -44.79
C ASP A 115 -23.26 -2.04 -43.27
N GLU A 116 -24.25 -1.32 -42.76
CA GLU A 116 -24.35 -0.94 -41.34
C GLU A 116 -24.49 -2.14 -40.41
N ASP A 117 -25.41 -3.06 -40.73
CA ASP A 117 -25.64 -4.28 -39.94
C ASP A 117 -24.36 -5.12 -39.83
N ARG A 118 -23.58 -5.21 -40.93
CA ARG A 118 -22.32 -5.94 -40.93
C ARG A 118 -21.26 -5.25 -40.06
N ARG A 119 -21.17 -3.92 -40.09
CA ARG A 119 -20.22 -3.15 -39.26
C ARG A 119 -20.52 -3.29 -37.78
N GLU A 120 -21.79 -3.24 -37.39
CA GLU A 120 -22.20 -3.42 -36.00
C GLU A 120 -21.82 -4.81 -35.51
N ALA A 121 -22.17 -5.86 -36.26
CA ALA A 121 -21.83 -7.24 -35.90
C ALA A 121 -20.31 -7.49 -35.77
N LEU A 122 -19.49 -6.90 -36.66
CA LEU A 122 -18.03 -7.00 -36.58
C LEU A 122 -17.46 -6.22 -35.39
N THR A 123 -18.05 -5.07 -35.05
CA THR A 123 -17.63 -4.27 -33.89
C THR A 123 -17.95 -4.98 -32.58
N GLU A 124 -19.13 -5.59 -32.46
CA GLU A 124 -19.50 -6.42 -31.30
C GLU A 124 -18.56 -7.64 -31.17
N HIS A 125 -18.23 -8.29 -32.29
CA HIS A 125 -17.30 -9.43 -32.28
C HIS A 125 -15.88 -9.00 -31.87
N LEU A 126 -15.39 -7.86 -32.35
CA LEU A 126 -14.11 -7.28 -31.93
C LEU A 126 -14.09 -7.00 -30.42
N ASP A 127 -15.16 -6.43 -29.87
CA ASP A 127 -15.26 -6.13 -28.45
C ASP A 127 -15.28 -7.40 -27.58
N ALA A 128 -16.01 -8.44 -28.02
CA ALA A 128 -16.03 -9.74 -27.36
C ALA A 128 -14.64 -10.39 -27.41
N PHE A 129 -13.98 -10.38 -28.57
CA PHE A 129 -12.65 -10.96 -28.73
C PHE A 129 -11.61 -10.24 -27.85
N LEU A 130 -11.58 -8.90 -27.87
CA LEU A 130 -10.66 -8.12 -27.04
C LEU A 130 -10.95 -8.25 -25.53
N ALA A 131 -12.17 -8.62 -25.13
CA ALA A 131 -12.48 -8.91 -23.74
C ALA A 131 -11.91 -10.27 -23.29
N GLU A 132 -11.86 -11.26 -24.19
CA GLU A 132 -11.30 -12.59 -23.93
C GLU A 132 -9.76 -12.61 -24.05
N ASP A 133 -9.20 -12.03 -25.10
CA ASP A 133 -7.76 -12.07 -25.42
C ASP A 133 -6.90 -11.31 -24.40
N VAL A 134 -7.48 -10.33 -23.70
CA VAL A 134 -6.85 -9.62 -22.57
C VAL A 134 -6.56 -10.54 -21.38
N LEU A 135 -7.25 -11.69 -21.28
CA LEU A 135 -7.02 -12.69 -20.24
C LEU A 135 -5.82 -13.60 -20.55
N GLU A 136 -5.26 -13.55 -21.77
CA GLU A 136 -4.08 -14.32 -22.13
C GLU A 136 -2.80 -13.73 -21.50
N ASP A 137 -1.99 -14.59 -20.89
CA ASP A 137 -0.69 -14.21 -20.33
C ASP A 137 0.21 -13.63 -21.42
N GLY A 138 0.74 -12.42 -21.18
CA GLY A 138 1.66 -11.76 -22.11
C GLY A 138 0.99 -10.97 -23.24
N PHE A 139 -0.34 -10.75 -23.19
CA PHE A 139 -1.06 -9.89 -24.15
C PHE A 139 -0.36 -8.54 -24.41
N ALA A 140 0.14 -7.88 -23.37
CA ALA A 140 0.81 -6.58 -23.54
C ALA A 140 2.21 -6.66 -24.19
N GLU A 141 2.86 -7.83 -24.10
CA GLU A 141 4.23 -8.08 -24.59
C GLU A 141 4.26 -8.54 -26.05
N ALA A 142 3.17 -9.11 -26.54
CA ALA A 142 3.06 -9.52 -27.93
C ALA A 142 3.25 -8.32 -28.88
N PRO A 143 3.95 -8.49 -30.02
CA PRO A 143 4.03 -7.46 -31.04
C PRO A 143 2.64 -7.08 -31.54
N VAL A 144 2.37 -5.77 -31.60
CA VAL A 144 1.08 -5.22 -32.06
C VAL A 144 0.68 -5.75 -33.43
N GLU A 145 1.64 -5.90 -34.33
CA GLU A 145 1.40 -6.41 -35.68
C GLU A 145 0.85 -7.84 -35.66
N THR A 146 1.41 -8.70 -34.81
CA THR A 146 0.94 -10.08 -34.63
C THR A 146 -0.49 -10.11 -34.11
N GLN A 147 -0.81 -9.23 -33.16
CA GLN A 147 -2.15 -9.12 -32.58
C GLN A 147 -3.16 -8.59 -33.60
N LEU A 148 -2.80 -7.55 -34.36
CA LEU A 148 -3.65 -7.03 -35.43
C LEU A 148 -3.89 -8.08 -36.53
N ARG A 149 -2.86 -8.85 -36.90
CA ARG A 149 -3.01 -9.93 -37.88
C ARG A 149 -3.99 -10.99 -37.38
N ARG A 150 -3.81 -11.47 -36.14
CA ARG A 150 -4.72 -12.42 -35.50
C ARG A 150 -6.16 -11.89 -35.46
N LEU A 151 -6.34 -10.62 -35.08
CA LEU A 151 -7.65 -9.95 -35.04
C LEU A 151 -8.29 -9.84 -36.43
N CYS A 152 -7.53 -9.46 -37.45
CA CYS A 152 -8.05 -9.37 -38.81
C CYS A 152 -8.42 -10.76 -39.36
N ASP A 153 -7.58 -11.76 -39.12
CA ASP A 153 -7.83 -13.14 -39.54
C ASP A 153 -9.11 -13.69 -38.90
N GLU A 154 -9.32 -13.44 -37.60
CA GLU A 154 -10.52 -13.88 -36.87
C GLU A 154 -11.79 -13.19 -37.38
N LEU A 155 -11.71 -11.89 -37.66
CA LEU A 155 -12.85 -11.11 -38.15
C LEU A 155 -13.09 -11.29 -39.66
N GLY A 156 -12.19 -11.98 -40.37
CA GLY A 156 -12.23 -12.14 -41.82
C GLY A 156 -11.96 -10.85 -42.60
N LEU A 157 -11.20 -9.93 -42.02
CA LEU A 157 -10.81 -8.64 -42.63
C LEU A 157 -9.46 -8.76 -43.35
N ALA A 158 -9.24 -7.96 -44.38
CA ALA A 158 -7.95 -7.97 -45.07
C ALA A 158 -6.92 -7.18 -44.27
N PHE A 159 -5.85 -7.83 -43.81
CA PHE A 159 -4.78 -7.14 -43.09
C PHE A 159 -4.10 -6.08 -43.99
N PRO A 160 -4.22 -4.78 -43.69
CA PRO A 160 -3.55 -3.76 -44.47
C PRO A 160 -2.05 -3.89 -44.16
N GLY A 161 -1.21 -4.06 -45.18
CA GLY A 161 0.24 -4.18 -45.02
C GLY A 161 0.77 -3.09 -44.07
N TRP A 162 1.11 -3.49 -42.84
CA TRP A 162 1.34 -2.56 -41.76
C TRP A 162 2.62 -1.75 -41.98
N SER A 163 2.52 -0.43 -41.89
CA SER A 163 3.67 0.48 -41.81
C SER A 163 3.72 1.09 -40.41
N PRO A 164 4.87 1.02 -39.70
CA PRO A 164 5.00 1.54 -38.34
C PRO A 164 4.99 3.08 -38.25
N ASN A 165 4.92 3.80 -39.38
CA ASN A 165 4.97 5.26 -39.42
C ASN A 165 3.61 5.86 -39.81
N PRO A 166 2.87 6.53 -38.90
CA PRO A 166 1.72 7.33 -39.29
C PRO A 166 2.23 8.54 -40.09
N SER A 167 1.99 8.54 -41.40
CA SER A 167 2.27 9.69 -42.27
C SER A 167 1.65 10.98 -41.70
N PRO A 168 2.29 12.15 -41.84
CA PRO A 168 1.79 13.44 -41.32
C PRO A 168 0.45 13.89 -41.93
N SER A 169 -0.05 13.24 -42.99
CA SER A 169 -1.40 13.39 -43.51
C SER A 169 -2.47 12.62 -42.71
N ASN A 170 -2.06 11.80 -41.73
CA ASN A 170 -2.93 11.05 -40.83
C ASN A 170 -2.30 11.04 -39.41
N PRO A 171 -2.51 12.10 -38.61
CA PRO A 171 -1.71 12.36 -37.42
C PRO A 171 -1.90 11.29 -36.33
N PRO A 172 -0.83 10.91 -35.61
CA PRO A 172 -0.97 10.11 -34.38
C PRO A 172 -1.67 10.96 -33.32
N LEU A 173 -2.89 10.54 -32.93
CA LEU A 173 -3.52 10.79 -31.63
C LEU A 173 -3.27 12.18 -31.04
N GLY A 174 -3.62 13.23 -31.79
CA GLY A 174 -3.80 14.61 -31.31
C GLY A 174 -5.27 15.04 -31.31
N GLY A 175 -6.19 14.09 -31.54
CA GLY A 175 -7.61 14.31 -31.33
C GLY A 175 -7.82 14.59 -29.86
N ARG A 176 -8.02 15.88 -29.55
CA ARG A 176 -8.73 16.37 -28.38
C ARG A 176 -9.83 15.36 -28.09
N TRP A 177 -9.62 14.49 -27.09
CA TRP A 177 -10.73 13.80 -26.46
C TRP A 177 -11.69 14.91 -26.13
N SER A 178 -12.89 14.89 -26.73
CA SER A 178 -13.97 15.73 -26.24
C SER A 178 -13.97 15.54 -24.75
N GLU A 179 -13.71 16.64 -24.05
CA GLU A 179 -13.93 16.75 -22.62
C GLU A 179 -15.20 15.96 -22.33
N GLY A 180 -15.08 14.96 -21.46
CA GLY A 180 -16.25 14.23 -20.96
C GLY A 180 -17.33 15.24 -20.58
N PRO A 181 -18.61 14.88 -20.69
CA PRO A 181 -19.73 15.81 -20.67
C PRO A 181 -19.51 16.95 -19.68
N GLU A 182 -19.40 18.17 -20.21
CA GLU A 182 -19.56 19.43 -19.48
C GLU A 182 -20.79 19.28 -18.58
N GLY A 183 -20.57 19.14 -17.27
CA GLY A 183 -21.68 18.88 -16.35
C GLY A 183 -21.35 18.32 -14.99
N VAL A 184 -20.09 17.96 -14.69
CA VAL A 184 -19.67 17.77 -13.28
C VAL A 184 -18.90 19.02 -12.88
N GLU A 185 -19.65 20.04 -12.48
CA GLU A 185 -19.11 21.15 -11.71
C GLU A 185 -18.19 20.59 -10.62
N ALA A 186 -16.91 20.91 -10.75
CA ALA A 186 -16.00 20.88 -9.63
C ALA A 186 -16.57 21.84 -8.59
N ARG A 187 -17.41 21.31 -7.68
CA ARG A 187 -17.74 22.00 -6.45
C ARG A 187 -16.41 22.34 -5.80
N SER A 188 -16.17 23.64 -5.71
CA SER A 188 -15.12 24.25 -4.91
C SER A 188 -14.91 23.46 -3.63
N PRO A 189 -13.67 23.29 -3.15
CA PRO A 189 -13.45 22.79 -1.80
C PRO A 189 -14.24 23.68 -0.84
N LEU A 190 -15.28 23.09 -0.23
CA LEU A 190 -15.99 23.70 0.88
C LEU A 190 -14.96 24.09 1.96
N PRO A 191 -15.19 25.19 2.66
CA PRO A 191 -14.29 25.72 3.67
C PRO A 191 -14.03 24.68 4.76
N THR A 192 -12.80 24.70 5.24
CA THR A 192 -12.29 24.09 6.46
C THR A 192 -13.40 23.77 7.46
N ALA A 193 -13.57 22.47 7.77
CA ALA A 193 -14.46 22.04 8.84
C ALA A 193 -14.21 22.89 10.11
N PRO A 194 -15.26 23.35 10.81
CA PRO A 194 -15.07 24.00 12.10
C PRO A 194 -14.32 23.03 13.00
N GLN A 195 -13.18 23.49 13.52
CA GLN A 195 -12.44 22.75 14.53
C GLN A 195 -13.41 22.38 15.67
N PRO A 196 -13.38 21.14 16.17
CA PRO A 196 -14.10 20.83 17.39
C PRO A 196 -13.59 21.79 18.49
N PRO A 197 -14.47 22.36 19.32
CA PRO A 197 -14.05 23.22 20.41
C PRO A 197 -13.01 22.49 21.25
N GLN A 198 -11.82 23.08 21.34
CA GLN A 198 -10.83 22.70 22.33
C GLN A 198 -11.36 23.12 23.70
N SER A 199 -12.20 22.28 24.29
CA SER A 199 -12.53 22.37 25.71
C SER A 199 -12.39 20.99 26.34
N PHE A 200 -11.69 20.97 27.47
CA PHE A 200 -11.51 19.86 28.41
C PHE A 200 -10.46 18.80 28.06
N ARG A 201 -9.21 19.24 27.94
CA ARG A 201 -8.10 18.58 28.64
C ARG A 201 -7.81 19.33 29.94
N ASP A 202 -8.60 19.04 30.95
CA ASP A 202 -8.19 19.13 32.35
C ASP A 202 -9.09 18.18 33.13
N SER A 203 -8.60 16.98 33.40
CA SER A 203 -8.91 16.15 34.58
C SER A 203 -8.15 14.83 34.47
N SER A 204 -6.92 14.88 34.98
CA SER A 204 -6.24 13.75 35.59
C SER A 204 -7.00 13.25 36.84
N PRO A 205 -6.64 12.09 37.40
CA PRO A 205 -7.58 11.05 37.82
C PRO A 205 -8.09 11.23 39.25
N SER A 206 -9.38 10.93 39.47
CA SER A 206 -9.88 10.57 40.79
C SER A 206 -9.92 9.05 40.88
N GLY A 207 -9.19 8.50 41.86
CA GLY A 207 -9.16 7.08 42.14
C GLY A 207 -10.50 6.53 42.62
N GLY A 208 -10.62 5.21 42.51
CA GLY A 208 -11.73 4.47 43.10
C GLY A 208 -11.54 2.98 42.92
N ALA A 209 -11.25 2.30 44.04
CA ALA A 209 -11.53 0.90 44.40
C ALA A 209 -11.16 -0.18 43.36
N LEU A 210 -10.11 -0.99 43.55
CA LEU A 210 -10.10 -2.14 44.47
C LEU A 210 -11.48 -2.81 44.60
N ASP A 211 -11.79 -3.71 43.68
CA ASP A 211 -12.63 -4.88 43.97
C ASP A 211 -12.15 -6.06 43.11
N GLU A 212 -11.21 -6.80 43.66
CA GLU A 212 -11.12 -8.26 43.52
C GLU A 212 -11.12 -8.79 44.97
N PRO A 213 -11.69 -9.97 45.29
CA PRO A 213 -11.82 -11.11 44.38
C PRO A 213 -13.17 -11.87 44.46
N ASP A 214 -13.60 -12.49 43.37
CA ASP A 214 -14.46 -13.67 43.45
C ASP A 214 -13.65 -14.90 43.08
N ARG A 215 -13.10 -15.53 44.12
CA ARG A 215 -12.44 -16.83 44.07
C ARG A 215 -13.50 -17.90 44.26
N ASP A 216 -14.11 -18.33 43.17
CA ASP A 216 -14.99 -19.50 43.18
C ASP A 216 -14.73 -20.38 41.97
N VAL A 217 -13.53 -20.98 41.88
CA VAL A 217 -13.32 -22.21 41.09
C VAL A 217 -12.22 -23.07 41.72
N TRP A 218 -12.57 -23.77 42.81
CA TRP A 218 -11.96 -25.05 43.18
C TRP A 218 -13.05 -25.96 43.70
N ASN A 219 -13.58 -26.84 42.84
CA ASN A 219 -13.86 -28.25 43.13
C ASN A 219 -14.65 -28.89 41.99
N SER A 220 -13.99 -29.77 41.24
CA SER A 220 -14.50 -31.09 40.83
C SER A 220 -13.52 -31.76 39.86
N ALA A 221 -12.57 -32.53 40.41
CA ALA A 221 -12.06 -33.80 39.88
C ALA A 221 -11.11 -34.42 40.90
#